data_AF-A0A1A8ERM3-F1
#
_entry.id   AF-A0A1A8ERM3-F1
#
_cell.length_a   1.000
_cell.length_b   1.000
_cell.length_c   1.000
_cell.angle_alpha   90.00
_cell.angle_beta   90.00
_cell.angle_gamma   90.00
#
_symmetry.space_group_name_H-M   'P 1'
#
loop_
_entity.id
_entity.type
_entity.pdbx_description
1 polymer ?
#
loop_
_entity_poly.entity_id
_entity_poly.type
_entity_poly.pdbx_seq_one_letter_code
_entity_poly.pdbx_strand_id
1 'polypeptide(L)'
;MHCVSRGGVYLLNSYCELQEDNQEKKETYQACWLDLVLETRAQYRLTLSETHSLHRESYTQQQVVHFIVWRSPSQALMLGREGG
;
A
#
# COMPACT_ATOMS: atom_id res chain seq x y z
N MET A 1 2.92 -7.61 -10.06
CA MET A 1 2.10 -6.67 -9.27
C MET A 1 0.64 -6.85 -9.66
N HIS A 2 -0.22 -7.15 -8.69
CA HIS A 2 -1.66 -7.24 -8.91
C HIS A 2 -2.34 -5.98 -8.38
N CYS A 3 -3.03 -5.24 -9.25
CA CYS A 3 -3.83 -4.07 -8.90
C CYS A 3 -5.32 -4.45 -8.87
N VAL A 4 -6.01 -4.14 -7.77
CA VAL A 4 -7.46 -4.36 -7.63
C VAL A 4 -8.12 -3.04 -7.25
N SER A 5 -9.11 -2.58 -8.03
CA SER A 5 -9.93 -1.42 -7.69
C SER A 5 -11.24 -1.87 -7.04
N ARG A 6 -11.55 -1.36 -5.84
CA ARG A 6 -12.84 -1.57 -5.17
C ARG A 6 -13.30 -0.25 -4.58
N GLY A 7 -14.34 0.36 -5.17
CA GLY A 7 -15.05 1.51 -4.57
C GLY A 7 -14.18 2.75 -4.29
N GLY A 8 -13.24 3.09 -5.18
CA GLY A 8 -12.34 4.24 -4.99
C GLY A 8 -11.10 3.95 -4.15
N VAL A 9 -10.89 2.69 -3.75
CA VAL A 9 -9.66 2.20 -3.14
C VAL A 9 -8.85 1.45 -4.19
N TYR A 10 -7.57 1.81 -4.33
CA TYR A 10 -6.62 1.07 -5.16
C TYR A 10 -5.71 0.25 -4.26
N LEU A 11 -5.66 -1.05 -4.51
CA LEU A 11 -4.83 -1.96 -3.74
C LEU A 11 -3.77 -2.58 -4.65
N LEU A 12 -2.51 -2.44 -4.27
CA LEU A 12 -1.35 -2.97 -4.95
C LEU A 12 -0.72 -4.06 -4.09
N ASN A 13 -0.67 -5.27 -4.63
CA ASN A 13 -0.03 -6.41 -3.98
C ASN A 13 1.28 -6.77 -4.70
N SER A 14 2.36 -6.87 -3.92
CA SER A 14 3.66 -7.37 -4.37
C SER A 14 4.06 -8.61 -3.59
N TYR A 15 4.36 -9.68 -4.32
CA TYR A 15 4.78 -10.96 -3.77
C TYR A 15 6.30 -11.08 -3.84
N CYS A 16 6.87 -11.84 -2.91
CA CYS A 16 8.27 -12.25 -2.92
C CYS A 16 8.34 -13.77 -3.04
N GLU A 17 9.31 -14.25 -3.80
CA GLU A 17 9.56 -15.66 -4.07
C GLU A 17 11.01 -16.00 -3.72
N LEU A 18 11.20 -17.15 -3.08
CA LEU A 18 12.50 -17.68 -2.69
C LEU A 18 12.56 -19.14 -3.14
N GLN A 19 13.66 -19.50 -3.78
CA GLN A 19 13.96 -20.87 -4.16
C GLN A 19 15.41 -21.18 -3.80
N GLU A 20 15.61 -22.27 -3.08
CA GLU A 20 16.91 -22.76 -2.65
C GLU A 20 17.07 -24.22 -3.07
N ASP A 21 18.27 -24.55 -3.54
CA ASP A 21 18.64 -25.90 -3.97
C ASP A 21 19.99 -26.28 -3.34
N ASN A 22 19.99 -27.34 -2.55
CA ASN A 22 21.16 -27.92 -1.93
C ASN A 22 21.51 -29.23 -2.63
N GLN A 23 22.40 -29.15 -3.62
CA GLN A 23 22.78 -30.30 -4.43
C GLN A 23 23.56 -31.37 -3.65
N GLU A 24 24.30 -30.99 -2.62
CA GLU A 24 25.07 -31.92 -1.79
C GLU A 24 24.14 -32.82 -0.99
N LYS A 25 23.11 -32.23 -0.36
CA LYS A 25 22.12 -32.97 0.43
C LYS A 25 20.92 -33.46 -0.38
N LYS A 26 20.81 -33.05 -1.64
CA LYS A 26 19.64 -33.27 -2.52
C LYS A 26 18.35 -32.73 -1.89
N GLU A 27 18.43 -31.57 -1.28
CA GLU A 27 17.30 -30.89 -0.61
C GLU A 27 16.92 -29.65 -1.40
N THR A 28 15.61 -29.40 -1.53
CA THR A 28 15.08 -28.18 -2.15
C THR A 28 14.10 -27.48 -1.22
N TYR A 29 14.08 -26.15 -1.28
CA TYR A 29 13.15 -25.33 -0.53
C TYR A 29 12.56 -24.23 -1.42
N GLN A 30 11.26 -23.98 -1.27
CA GLN A 30 10.54 -22.95 -2.00
C GLN A 30 9.58 -22.23 -1.06
N ALA A 31 9.53 -20.91 -1.18
CA ALA A 31 8.57 -20.08 -0.46
C ALA A 31 8.08 -18.94 -1.34
N CYS A 32 6.79 -18.62 -1.22
CA CYS A 32 6.16 -17.45 -1.84
C CYS A 32 5.26 -16.80 -0.81
N TRP A 33 5.37 -15.49 -0.63
CA TRP A 33 4.51 -14.74 0.29
C TRP A 33 4.17 -13.37 -0.28
N LEU A 34 3.04 -12.81 0.17
CA LEU A 34 2.68 -11.42 -0.11
C LEU A 34 3.51 -10.52 0.80
N ASP A 35 4.52 -9.86 0.24
CA ASP A 35 5.52 -9.08 0.96
C ASP A 35 5.03 -7.67 1.27
N LEU A 36 4.48 -6.99 0.25
CA LEU A 36 4.05 -5.60 0.33
C LEU A 36 2.60 -5.45 -0.15
N VAL A 37 1.81 -4.73 0.65
CA VAL A 37 0.48 -4.24 0.28
C VAL A 37 0.50 -2.73 0.37
N LEU A 38 0.18 -2.06 -0.74
CA LEU A 38 -0.04 -0.63 -0.77
C LEU A 38 -1.52 -0.34 -1.06
N GLU A 39 -2.14 0.43 -0.18
CA GLU A 39 -3.55 0.79 -0.27
C GLU A 39 -3.72 2.29 -0.39
N THR A 40 -4.27 2.72 -1.51
CA THR A 40 -4.64 4.10 -1.79
C THR A 40 -6.08 4.34 -1.36
N ARG A 41 -6.30 5.28 -0.43
CA ARG A 41 -7.62 5.70 0.03
C ARG A 41 -7.85 7.17 -0.26
N ALA A 42 -9.05 7.52 -0.72
CA ALA A 42 -9.53 8.89 -0.63
C ALA A 42 -9.68 9.25 0.85
N GLN A 43 -8.92 10.23 1.33
CA GLN A 43 -9.01 10.63 2.72
C GLN A 43 -10.15 11.64 2.88
N TYR A 44 -11.36 11.12 3.04
CA TYR A 44 -12.57 11.94 3.22
C TYR A 44 -12.45 12.93 4.39
N ARG A 45 -11.65 12.61 5.43
CA ARG A 45 -11.35 13.50 6.56
C ARG A 45 -10.27 14.57 6.30
N LEU A 46 -9.55 14.52 5.18
CA LEU A 46 -8.56 15.53 4.74
C LEU A 46 -9.03 16.24 3.47
N THR A 47 -10.33 16.52 3.39
CA THR A 47 -10.83 17.45 2.38
C THR A 47 -10.66 18.86 2.94
N LEU A 48 -9.72 19.63 2.39
CA LEU A 48 -9.62 21.06 2.67
C LEU A 48 -10.71 21.75 1.86
N SER A 49 -11.61 22.47 2.52
CA SER A 49 -12.63 23.27 1.86
C SER A 49 -12.64 24.66 2.49
N GLU A 50 -12.34 25.65 1.68
CA GLU A 50 -12.28 27.05 2.07
C GLU A 50 -13.25 27.85 1.20
N THR A 51 -13.99 28.77 1.82
CA THR A 51 -14.92 29.63 1.09
C THR A 51 -14.73 31.06 1.54
N HIS A 52 -14.40 31.93 0.59
CA HIS A 52 -14.28 33.35 0.81
C HIS A 52 -15.50 34.07 0.22
N SER A 53 -16.52 34.26 1.05
CA SER A 53 -17.84 34.77 0.63
C SER A 53 -17.81 36.22 0.13
N LEU A 54 -16.89 37.05 0.64
CA LEU A 54 -16.73 38.46 0.23
C LEU A 54 -16.24 38.59 -1.22
N HIS A 55 -15.42 37.66 -1.69
CA HIS A 55 -14.94 37.61 -3.08
C HIS A 55 -15.67 36.58 -3.93
N ARG A 56 -16.63 35.83 -3.37
CA ARG A 56 -17.35 34.73 -4.03
C ARG A 56 -16.40 33.65 -4.57
N GLU A 57 -15.37 33.35 -3.81
CA GLU A 57 -14.36 32.35 -4.16
C GLU A 57 -14.52 31.12 -3.25
N SER A 58 -14.30 29.94 -3.81
CA SER A 58 -14.27 28.69 -3.08
C SER A 58 -13.12 27.82 -3.55
N TYR A 59 -12.38 27.24 -2.61
CA TYR A 59 -11.31 26.29 -2.85
C TYR A 59 -11.67 24.96 -2.21
N THR A 60 -11.49 23.85 -2.93
CA THR A 60 -11.67 22.51 -2.38
C THR A 60 -10.57 21.59 -2.89
N GLN A 61 -9.89 20.93 -1.98
CA GLN A 61 -8.83 19.97 -2.25
C GLN A 61 -9.11 18.67 -1.51
N GLN A 62 -9.28 17.58 -2.26
CA GLN A 62 -9.38 16.23 -1.71
C GLN A 62 -7.99 15.60 -1.69
N GLN A 63 -7.54 15.15 -0.53
CA GLN A 63 -6.27 14.45 -0.40
C GLN A 63 -6.44 12.95 -0.55
N VAL A 64 -5.45 12.33 -1.19
CA VAL A 64 -5.30 10.88 -1.29
C VAL A 64 -4.18 10.48 -0.33
N VAL A 65 -4.35 9.34 0.33
CA VAL A 65 -3.33 8.79 1.20
C VAL A 65 -3.05 7.34 0.84
N HIS A 66 -1.77 7.00 0.83
CA HIS A 66 -1.27 5.66 0.54
C HIS A 66 -0.76 5.04 1.84
N PHE A 67 -1.37 3.92 2.23
CA PHE A 67 -0.93 3.11 3.35
C PHE A 67 -0.07 1.97 2.84
N ILE A 68 1.00 1.67 3.60
CA ILE A 68 1.98 0.64 3.30
C ILE A 68 1.90 -0.39 4.43
N VAL A 69 1.78 -1.66 4.04
CA VAL A 69 1.92 -2.81 4.92
C VAL A 69 2.99 -3.71 4.33
N TRP A 70 4.09 -3.86 5.04
CA TRP A 70 5.17 -4.77 4.70
C TRP A 70 5.26 -5.89 5.72
N ARG A 71 5.46 -7.14 5.26
CA ARG A 71 5.53 -8.32 6.12
C ARG A 71 6.53 -9.35 5.62
N SER A 72 7.20 -10.02 6.54
CA SER A 72 8.20 -11.05 6.23
C SER A 72 7.87 -12.42 6.83
N PRO A 73 8.50 -13.50 6.31
CA PRO A 73 8.44 -14.83 6.92
C PRO A 73 9.01 -14.87 8.34
N SER A 74 9.89 -13.94 8.70
CA SER A 74 10.46 -13.81 10.05
C SER A 74 9.50 -13.17 11.08
N GLN A 75 8.21 -13.11 10.76
CA GLN A 75 7.16 -12.50 11.60
C GLN A 75 7.36 -11.00 11.83
N ALA A 76 8.17 -10.33 11.01
CA ALA A 76 8.28 -8.88 11.06
C ALA A 76 7.12 -8.24 10.30
N LEU A 77 6.59 -7.15 10.86
CA LEU A 77 5.52 -6.35 10.29
C LEU A 77 5.90 -4.88 10.38
N MET A 78 5.81 -4.17 9.26
CA MET A 78 5.99 -2.73 9.20
C MET A 78 4.74 -2.10 8.59
N LEU A 79 4.22 -1.07 9.26
CA LEU A 79 3.04 -0.32 8.85
C LEU A 79 3.44 1.14 8.70
N GLY A 80 2.93 1.82 7.68
CA GLY A 80 3.24 3.23 7.50
C GLY A 80 2.33 3.92 6.50
N ARG A 81 2.48 5.25 6.41
CA ARG A 81 1.94 6.05 5.32
C ARG A 81 3.09 6.39 4.38
N GLU A 82 2.85 6.27 3.08
CA GLU A 82 3.82 6.75 2.09
C GLU A 82 4.01 8.27 2.27
N GLY A 83 5.24 8.71 2.49
CA GLY A 83 5.58 10.12 2.67
C GLY A 83 5.46 10.68 4.09
N GLY A 84 5.18 9.86 5.12
CA GLY A 84 5.33 10.25 6.54
C GLY A 84 4.35 9.59 7.49
#